data_AF-A0A2G2CGX4-F1
#
_entry.id   AF-A0A2G2CGX4-F1
#
_cell.length_a   1.000
_cell.length_b   1.000
_cell.length_c   1.000
_cell.angle_alpha   90.00
_cell.angle_beta   90.00
_cell.angle_gamma   90.00
#
_symmetry.space_group_name_H-M   'P 1'
#
loop_
_entity.id
_entity.type
_entity.pdbx_description
1 polymer ?
#
loop_
_entity_poly.entity_id
_entity_poly.type
_entity_poly.pdbx_seq_one_letter_code
_entity_poly.pdbx_strand_id
1 'polypeptide(L)'
;MNNQTFSEIANSIAPHYFGKQCYYKKGYMADWIWNAATEKGINELTIDILNYKIHPRELQIKPLVIFLPKLKKTINKQLEREGFSPDFIIDAKFHIKILETENTLRCTPILKDREDKTYLGKVHFEHPYDNNLFNSRSEYDMDWTNEANNALNTSEWFGALLRYFFYLGRRPLNTLYNQQQLKKNALLGTIFQICLIILLFYFLYKYCVG
;
A
#
# COMPACT_ATOMS: atom_id res chain seq x y z
N MET A 1 25.25 -28.35 12.98
CA MET A 1 24.63 -27.20 12.28
C MET A 1 23.52 -26.65 13.15
N ASN A 2 23.57 -25.37 13.50
CA ASN A 2 22.79 -24.87 14.63
C ASN A 2 21.38 -24.47 14.16
N ASN A 3 20.37 -25.32 14.42
CA ASN A 3 18.95 -25.00 14.20
C ASN A 3 18.54 -23.65 14.80
N GLN A 4 19.24 -23.26 15.87
CA GLN A 4 19.08 -21.99 16.56
C GLN A 4 19.25 -20.77 15.63
N THR A 5 20.21 -20.77 14.72
CA THR A 5 20.48 -19.63 13.82
C THR A 5 19.32 -19.36 12.87
N PHE A 6 18.75 -20.39 12.25
CA PHE A 6 17.62 -20.23 11.32
C PHE A 6 16.31 -19.89 12.04
N SER A 7 16.11 -20.44 13.24
CA SER A 7 15.01 -19.99 14.11
C SER A 7 15.18 -18.52 14.49
N GLU A 8 16.39 -18.02 14.71
CA GLU A 8 16.65 -16.59 14.97
C GLU A 8 16.36 -15.70 13.75
N ILE A 9 16.66 -16.15 12.54
CA ILE A 9 16.23 -15.48 11.30
C ILE A 9 14.70 -15.44 11.23
N ALA A 10 14.03 -16.58 11.46
CA ALA A 10 12.56 -16.64 11.49
C ALA A 10 11.96 -15.72 12.57
N ASN A 11 12.62 -15.60 13.72
CA ASN A 11 12.20 -14.74 14.82
C ASN A 11 12.35 -13.24 14.51
N SER A 12 13.27 -12.86 13.62
CA SER A 12 13.53 -11.45 13.32
C SER A 12 12.57 -10.87 12.27
N ILE A 13 12.05 -11.70 11.37
CA ILE A 13 11.29 -11.25 10.20
C ILE A 13 9.86 -10.81 10.52
N ALA A 14 9.16 -11.47 11.46
CA ALA A 14 7.79 -11.08 11.81
C ALA A 14 7.75 -9.70 12.49
N PRO A 15 8.55 -9.42 13.56
CA PRO A 15 8.62 -8.08 14.14
C PRO A 15 9.03 -6.98 13.14
N HIS A 16 9.88 -7.29 12.17
CA HIS A 16 10.24 -6.36 11.10
C HIS A 16 9.03 -6.01 10.24
N TYR A 17 8.28 -7.02 9.79
CA TYR A 17 7.13 -6.84 8.90
C TYR A 17 5.99 -6.08 9.56
N PHE A 18 5.69 -6.36 10.83
CA PHE A 18 4.62 -5.68 11.54
C PHE A 18 5.06 -4.33 12.14
N GLY A 19 6.37 -4.09 12.25
CA GLY A 19 6.91 -2.86 12.82
C GLY A 19 6.83 -1.63 11.90
N LYS A 20 7.25 -0.48 12.47
CA LYS A 20 7.27 0.86 11.81
C LYS A 20 8.00 0.89 10.46
N GLN A 21 8.94 -0.03 10.24
CA GLN A 21 9.75 -0.13 9.03
C GLN A 21 8.95 -0.55 7.79
N CYS A 22 7.75 -1.07 8.02
CA CYS A 22 6.78 -1.52 7.03
C CYS A 22 5.45 -0.77 7.21
N TYR A 23 5.45 0.42 7.80
CA TYR A 23 4.26 1.27 7.86
C TYR A 23 3.87 1.74 6.46
N TYR A 24 2.59 1.61 6.09
CA TYR A 24 2.07 2.00 4.78
C TYR A 24 0.94 3.01 4.89
N LYS A 25 1.23 4.25 4.49
CA LYS A 25 0.33 5.41 4.46
C LYS A 25 -0.34 5.69 5.81
N LYS A 26 -1.42 4.97 6.12
CA LYS A 26 -2.33 5.22 7.24
C LYS A 26 -2.32 4.13 8.31
N GLY A 27 -1.61 3.02 8.11
CA GLY A 27 -1.60 1.91 9.05
C GLY A 27 -0.39 0.99 8.93
N TYR A 28 -0.16 0.23 10.00
CA TYR A 28 0.79 -0.89 10.05
C TYR A 28 0.26 -2.09 9.27
N MET A 29 1.13 -3.07 9.02
CA MET A 29 0.73 -4.29 8.29
C MET A 29 -0.39 -5.05 9.01
N ALA A 30 -0.41 -5.04 10.35
CA ALA A 30 -1.49 -5.62 11.13
C ALA A 30 -2.85 -4.97 10.79
N ASP A 31 -2.89 -3.64 10.75
CA ASP A 31 -4.09 -2.87 10.42
C ASP A 31 -4.59 -3.19 9.00
N TRP A 32 -3.68 -3.25 8.03
CA TRP A 32 -4.02 -3.59 6.65
C TRP A 32 -4.52 -5.02 6.48
N ILE A 33 -3.89 -5.99 7.16
CA ILE A 33 -4.33 -7.39 7.16
C ILE A 33 -5.72 -7.49 7.76
N TRP A 34 -5.91 -6.91 8.95
CA TRP A 34 -7.18 -6.95 9.67
C TRP A 34 -8.32 -6.41 8.83
N ASN A 35 -8.16 -5.19 8.31
CA ASN A 35 -9.19 -4.54 7.52
C ASN A 35 -9.53 -5.33 6.25
N ALA A 36 -8.51 -5.74 5.47
CA ALA A 36 -8.74 -6.47 4.23
C ALA A 36 -9.39 -7.85 4.44
N ALA A 37 -9.04 -8.52 5.54
CA ALA A 37 -9.50 -9.87 5.82
C ALA A 37 -10.89 -9.91 6.45
N THR A 38 -11.17 -9.00 7.39
CA THR A 38 -12.52 -8.84 7.98
C THR A 38 -13.55 -8.41 6.94
N GLU A 39 -13.21 -7.48 6.02
CA GLU A 39 -14.08 -7.08 4.90
C GLU A 39 -14.48 -8.28 4.01
N LYS A 40 -13.61 -9.29 3.92
CA LYS A 40 -13.79 -10.46 3.05
C LYS A 40 -14.23 -11.72 3.81
N GLY A 41 -14.38 -11.66 5.14
CA GLY A 41 -14.67 -12.83 5.98
C GLY A 41 -13.59 -13.91 5.93
N ILE A 42 -12.32 -13.52 5.78
CA ILE A 42 -11.18 -14.44 5.72
C ILE A 42 -10.49 -14.43 7.09
N ASN A 43 -10.34 -15.60 7.69
CA ASN A 43 -9.74 -15.75 9.03
C ASN A 43 -8.30 -16.29 9.02
N GLU A 44 -7.78 -16.69 7.86
CA GLU A 44 -6.40 -17.14 7.71
C GLU A 44 -5.79 -16.66 6.39
N LEU A 45 -4.50 -16.37 6.43
CA LEU A 45 -3.73 -16.08 5.23
C LEU A 45 -2.29 -16.58 5.35
N THR A 46 -1.67 -16.76 4.20
CA THR A 46 -0.26 -17.08 4.05
C THR A 46 0.42 -16.03 3.18
N ILE A 47 1.47 -15.43 3.70
CA ILE A 47 2.34 -14.51 2.95
C ILE A 47 3.60 -15.27 2.57
N ASP A 48 3.82 -15.46 1.27
CA ASP A 48 5.05 -16.00 0.70
C ASP A 48 6.02 -14.85 0.46
N ILE A 49 7.07 -14.80 1.29
CA ILE A 49 8.04 -13.71 1.33
C ILE A 49 8.97 -13.78 0.12
N LEU A 50 9.35 -14.97 -0.35
CA LEU A 50 10.35 -15.12 -1.41
C LEU A 50 9.76 -14.91 -2.80
N ASN A 51 8.49 -15.29 -2.98
CA ASN A 51 7.74 -15.18 -4.23
C ASN A 51 6.81 -13.96 -4.29
N TYR A 52 6.72 -13.19 -3.21
CA TYR A 52 5.90 -11.98 -3.09
C TYR A 52 4.40 -12.23 -3.34
N LYS A 53 3.90 -13.37 -2.88
CA LYS A 53 2.50 -13.79 -3.07
C LYS A 53 1.77 -13.86 -1.74
N ILE A 54 0.47 -13.61 -1.79
CA ILE A 54 -0.41 -13.76 -0.62
C ILE A 54 -1.55 -14.68 -1.01
N HIS A 55 -1.83 -15.63 -0.12
CA HIS A 55 -2.94 -16.55 -0.24
C HIS A 55 -3.86 -16.37 0.97
N PRO A 56 -5.19 -16.27 0.79
CA PRO A 56 -5.90 -16.32 -0.49
C PRO A 56 -5.66 -15.04 -1.34
N ARG A 57 -5.81 -15.14 -2.67
CA ARG A 57 -5.38 -14.10 -3.64
C ARG A 57 -6.13 -12.79 -3.47
N GLU A 58 -7.33 -12.86 -2.92
CA GLU A 58 -8.20 -11.74 -2.58
C GLU A 58 -7.56 -10.79 -1.57
N LEU A 59 -6.62 -11.27 -0.76
CA LEU A 59 -5.82 -10.47 0.18
C LEU A 59 -4.51 -9.96 -0.41
N GLN A 60 -4.23 -10.24 -1.69
CA GLN A 60 -3.03 -9.74 -2.36
C GLN A 60 -3.19 -8.27 -2.77
N ILE A 61 -3.19 -7.39 -1.77
CA ILE A 61 -3.26 -5.94 -1.94
C ILE A 61 -1.86 -5.32 -1.87
N LYS A 62 -1.69 -4.17 -2.56
CA LYS A 62 -0.42 -3.45 -2.65
C LYS A 62 0.29 -3.21 -1.29
N PRO A 63 -0.40 -2.78 -0.21
CA PRO A 63 0.23 -2.57 1.09
C PRO A 63 0.96 -3.81 1.62
N LEU A 64 0.39 -5.00 1.45
CA LEU A 64 0.92 -6.23 2.04
C LEU A 64 2.09 -6.81 1.25
N VAL A 65 2.19 -6.50 -0.05
CA VAL A 65 3.23 -7.03 -0.95
C VAL A 65 4.46 -6.11 -1.05
N ILE A 66 4.29 -4.79 -0.90
CA ILE A 66 5.34 -3.80 -1.23
C ILE A 66 6.62 -3.97 -0.41
N PHE A 67 6.54 -4.50 0.81
CA PHE A 67 7.69 -4.68 1.70
C PHE A 67 8.32 -6.08 1.65
N LEU A 68 7.72 -7.04 0.94
CA LEU A 68 8.25 -8.41 0.86
C LEU A 68 9.65 -8.48 0.22
N PRO A 69 10.00 -7.70 -0.83
CA PRO A 69 11.37 -7.65 -1.35
C PRO A 69 12.40 -7.20 -0.31
N LYS A 70 12.02 -6.27 0.59
CA LYS A 70 12.89 -5.81 1.67
C LYS A 70 13.12 -6.90 2.71
N LEU A 71 12.08 -7.66 3.07
CA LEU A 71 12.20 -8.82 3.96
C LEU A 71 13.11 -9.90 3.36
N LYS A 72 12.92 -10.26 2.09
CA LYS A 72 13.81 -11.20 1.38
C LYS A 72 15.26 -10.76 1.48
N LYS A 73 15.55 -9.47 1.24
CA LYS A 73 16.90 -8.91 1.38
C LYS A 73 17.43 -9.02 2.81
N THR A 74 16.59 -8.84 3.82
CA THR A 74 16.98 -9.01 5.23
C THR A 74 17.36 -10.45 5.54
N ILE A 75 16.56 -11.43 5.07
CA ILE A 75 16.86 -12.86 5.21
C ILE A 75 18.21 -13.17 4.57
N ASN A 76 18.42 -12.77 3.32
CA ASN A 76 19.66 -13.04 2.59
C ASN A 76 20.89 -12.45 3.28
N LYS A 77 20.79 -11.20 3.75
CA LYS A 77 21.88 -10.57 4.51
C LYS A 77 22.19 -11.29 5.82
N GLN A 78 21.18 -11.82 6.49
CA GLN A 78 21.39 -12.57 7.73
C GLN A 78 22.03 -13.93 7.43
N LEU A 79 21.61 -14.63 6.37
CA LEU A 79 22.26 -15.86 5.90
C LEU A 79 23.75 -15.64 5.56
N GLU A 80 24.07 -14.59 4.81
CA GLU A 80 25.45 -14.25 4.44
C GLU A 80 26.33 -13.99 5.67
N ARG A 81 25.81 -13.26 6.67
CA ARG A 81 26.52 -12.98 7.93
C ARG A 81 26.86 -14.24 8.71
N GLU A 82 25.99 -15.24 8.62
CA GLU A 82 26.15 -16.55 9.26
C GLU A 82 26.94 -17.54 8.38
N GLY A 83 27.46 -17.09 7.23
CA GLY A 83 28.28 -17.90 6.32
C GLY A 83 27.48 -18.82 5.38
N PHE A 84 26.18 -18.62 5.24
CA PHE A 84 25.32 -19.40 4.35
C PHE A 84 25.09 -18.70 3.01
N SER A 85 24.79 -19.49 1.98
CA SER A 85 24.34 -18.97 0.69
C SER A 85 22.97 -18.26 0.83
N PRO A 86 22.75 -17.12 0.14
CA PRO A 86 21.44 -16.46 0.07
C PRO A 86 20.30 -17.37 -0.41
N ASP A 87 20.61 -18.37 -1.23
CA ASP A 87 19.65 -19.31 -1.82
C ASP A 87 19.48 -20.59 -0.96
N PHE A 88 20.05 -20.62 0.24
CA PHE A 88 19.93 -21.76 1.15
C PHE A 88 18.47 -21.98 1.60
N ILE A 89 17.75 -20.89 1.85
CA ILE A 89 16.32 -20.92 2.20
C ILE A 89 15.51 -20.81 0.91
N ILE A 90 14.75 -21.86 0.61
CA ILE A 90 13.94 -21.98 -0.61
C ILE A 90 12.47 -21.63 -0.40
N ASP A 91 12.01 -21.59 0.85
CA ASP A 91 10.66 -21.16 1.23
C ASP A 91 10.73 -20.29 2.49
N ALA A 92 10.01 -19.17 2.48
CA ALA A 92 9.88 -18.31 3.66
C ALA A 92 8.46 -17.76 3.69
N LYS A 93 7.70 -18.12 4.73
CA LYS A 93 6.27 -17.83 4.84
C LYS A 93 5.91 -17.25 6.19
N PHE A 94 4.92 -16.36 6.19
CA PHE A 94 4.11 -16.09 7.37
C PHE A 94 2.79 -16.84 7.25
N HIS A 95 2.46 -17.66 8.22
CA HIS A 95 1.12 -18.18 8.40
C HIS A 95 0.40 -17.35 9.47
N ILE A 96 -0.66 -16.67 9.08
CA ILE A 96 -1.35 -15.68 9.91
C ILE A 96 -2.78 -16.13 10.13
N LYS A 97 -3.19 -16.17 11.40
CA LYS A 97 -4.57 -16.39 11.82
C LYS A 97 -5.13 -15.12 12.42
N ILE A 98 -6.36 -14.81 12.06
CA ILE A 98 -7.13 -13.66 12.55
C ILE A 98 -8.08 -14.19 13.61
N LEU A 99 -7.92 -13.70 14.83
CA LEU A 99 -8.72 -14.05 15.99
C LEU A 99 -9.68 -12.89 16.25
N GLU A 100 -10.80 -12.86 15.53
CA GLU A 100 -11.79 -11.77 15.56
C GLU A 100 -12.28 -11.46 16.97
N THR A 101 -12.57 -12.51 17.76
CA THR A 101 -13.04 -12.39 19.16
C THR A 101 -12.03 -11.72 20.09
N GLU A 102 -10.75 -11.80 19.76
CA GLU A 102 -9.65 -11.29 20.58
C GLU A 102 -9.04 -10.00 20.02
N ASN A 103 -9.56 -9.48 18.90
CA ASN A 103 -8.95 -8.39 18.14
C ASN A 103 -7.43 -8.59 17.94
N THR A 104 -7.03 -9.80 17.51
CA THR A 104 -5.62 -10.22 17.50
C THR A 104 -5.26 -10.96 16.22
N LEU A 105 -4.07 -10.67 15.70
CA LEU A 105 -3.41 -11.43 14.64
C LEU A 105 -2.34 -12.33 15.25
N ARG A 106 -2.36 -13.61 14.91
CA ARG A 106 -1.35 -14.59 15.29
C ARG A 106 -0.52 -14.96 14.06
N CYS A 107 0.71 -14.48 13.99
CA CYS A 107 1.66 -14.79 12.93
C CYS A 107 2.64 -15.89 13.37
N THR A 108 2.81 -16.91 12.53
CA THR A 108 3.86 -17.93 12.67
C THR A 108 4.82 -17.83 11.47
N PRO A 109 6.05 -17.37 11.67
CA PRO A 109 7.08 -17.37 10.63
C PRO A 109 7.67 -18.77 10.44
N ILE A 110 7.79 -19.18 9.18
CA ILE A 110 8.23 -20.52 8.78
C ILE A 110 9.27 -20.36 7.67
N LEU A 111 10.45 -20.93 7.87
CA LEU A 111 11.49 -21.04 6.85
C LEU A 111 11.69 -22.50 6.47
N LYS A 112 11.99 -22.77 5.20
CA LYS A 112 12.34 -24.10 4.71
C LYS A 112 13.62 -24.03 3.91
N ASP A 113 14.56 -24.92 4.20
CA ASP A 113 15.80 -25.02 3.43
C ASP A 113 15.67 -26.00 2.25
N ARG A 114 16.73 -26.05 1.44
CA ARG A 114 16.87 -26.95 0.30
C ARG A 114 16.85 -28.45 0.64
N GLU A 115 17.04 -28.81 1.90
CA GLU A 115 16.99 -30.19 2.41
C GLU A 115 15.60 -30.55 2.96
N ASP A 116 14.60 -29.72 2.63
CA ASP A 116 13.21 -29.85 3.07
C ASP A 116 13.00 -29.60 4.57
N LYS A 117 14.03 -29.15 5.29
CA LYS A 117 13.96 -28.97 6.72
C LYS A 117 13.29 -27.66 7.07
N THR A 118 12.34 -27.73 8.00
CA THR A 118 11.50 -26.61 8.41
C THR A 118 11.99 -26.01 9.72
N TYR A 119 12.08 -24.69 9.75
CA TYR A 119 12.46 -23.89 10.92
C TYR A 119 11.28 -22.98 11.29
N LEU A 120 10.68 -23.26 12.44
CA LEU A 120 9.61 -22.44 12.99
C LEU A 120 10.21 -21.34 13.85
N GLY A 121 9.82 -20.09 13.59
CA GLY A 121 10.05 -19.01 14.53
C GLY A 121 8.97 -18.96 15.61
N LYS A 122 9.21 -18.11 16.60
CA LYS A 122 8.28 -17.83 17.69
C LYS A 122 7.01 -17.22 17.13
N VAL A 123 5.88 -17.62 17.71
CA VAL A 123 4.59 -17.03 17.39
C VAL A 123 4.62 -15.55 17.79
N HIS A 124 4.26 -14.70 16.84
CA HIS A 124 4.23 -13.26 16.99
C HIS A 124 2.76 -12.80 17.00
N PHE A 125 2.39 -12.02 18.01
CA PHE A 125 1.04 -11.51 18.18
C PHE A 125 1.02 -10.01 17.87
N GLU A 126 -0.01 -9.58 17.15
CA GLU A 126 -0.23 -8.16 16.84
C GLU A 126 -1.68 -7.79 17.10
N HIS A 127 -1.87 -6.57 17.59
CA HIS A 127 -3.18 -5.99 17.82
C HIS A 127 -3.38 -4.84 16.84
N PRO A 128 -4.27 -4.99 15.84
CA PRO A 128 -4.58 -3.89 14.94
C PRO A 128 -5.23 -2.75 15.72
N TYR A 129 -4.91 -1.52 15.30
CA TYR A 129 -5.52 -0.31 15.81
C TYR A 129 -7.00 -0.25 15.41
N ASP A 130 -7.80 0.39 16.26
CA ASP A 130 -9.26 0.44 16.19
C ASP A 130 -9.80 0.82 14.78
N ASN A 131 -10.89 0.16 14.39
CA ASN A 131 -11.43 -0.02 13.04
C ASN A 131 -11.81 1.28 12.30
N ASN A 132 -11.74 2.44 12.96
CA ASN A 132 -12.04 3.73 12.38
C ASN A 132 -10.92 4.26 11.46
N LEU A 133 -9.71 3.70 11.52
CA LEU A 133 -8.55 4.14 10.73
C LEU A 133 -8.77 4.02 9.20
N PHE A 134 -9.52 3.01 8.76
CA PHE A 134 -9.82 2.80 7.34
C PHE A 134 -11.16 3.37 6.91
N ASN A 135 -12.12 3.46 7.84
CA ASN A 135 -13.44 4.05 7.63
C ASN A 135 -13.42 5.58 7.65
N SER A 136 -12.42 6.19 8.28
CA SER A 136 -12.11 7.60 8.05
C SER A 136 -11.46 7.74 6.68
N ARG A 137 -12.26 7.69 5.61
CA ARG A 137 -11.97 8.56 4.47
C ARG A 137 -11.99 9.96 5.05
N SER A 138 -10.83 10.50 5.42
CA SER A 138 -10.75 11.92 5.65
C SER A 138 -11.28 12.57 4.37
N GLU A 139 -12.12 13.59 4.48
CA GLU A 139 -12.66 14.34 3.33
C GLU A 139 -11.53 14.89 2.41
N TYR A 140 -10.27 14.76 2.84
CA TYR A 140 -9.02 15.20 2.24
C TYR A 140 -8.13 14.07 1.67
N ASP A 141 -8.48 12.79 1.83
CA ASP A 141 -7.67 11.67 1.31
C ASP A 141 -7.91 11.50 -0.19
N MET A 142 -6.95 11.95 -1.00
CA MET A 142 -6.96 11.79 -2.45
C MET A 142 -6.34 10.46 -2.91
N ASP A 143 -7.06 9.74 -3.77
CA ASP A 143 -6.57 8.54 -4.45
C ASP A 143 -5.91 8.91 -5.79
N TRP A 144 -4.60 9.14 -5.74
CA TRP A 144 -3.79 9.66 -6.84
C TRP A 144 -3.44 8.64 -7.94
N THR A 145 -3.94 7.40 -7.92
CA THR A 145 -3.28 6.28 -8.64
C THR A 145 -4.08 5.54 -9.73
N ASN A 146 -5.12 6.13 -10.34
CA ASN A 146 -5.80 5.49 -11.48
C ASN A 146 -5.62 6.27 -12.80
N GLU A 147 -5.17 5.60 -13.85
CA GLU A 147 -4.81 6.23 -15.14
C GLU A 147 -6.02 6.75 -15.94
N ALA A 148 -7.19 6.12 -15.82
CA ALA A 148 -8.45 6.68 -16.34
C ALA A 148 -8.93 7.92 -15.54
N ASN A 149 -8.48 8.04 -14.28
CA ASN A 149 -8.69 9.26 -13.50
C ASN A 149 -7.70 10.36 -13.89
N ASN A 150 -6.62 10.15 -14.65
CA ASN A 150 -5.63 11.22 -14.87
C ASN A 150 -6.21 12.44 -15.63
N ALA A 151 -7.06 12.24 -16.64
CA ALA A 151 -7.73 13.34 -17.34
C ALA A 151 -8.81 14.02 -16.48
N LEU A 152 -9.55 13.23 -15.69
CA LEU A 152 -10.53 13.75 -14.72
C LEU A 152 -9.80 14.55 -13.62
N ASN A 153 -8.76 13.98 -13.01
CA ASN A 153 -7.88 14.57 -12.01
C ASN A 153 -7.24 15.86 -12.52
N THR A 154 -6.80 15.91 -13.78
CA THR A 154 -6.22 17.12 -14.39
C THR A 154 -7.28 18.22 -14.49
N SER A 155 -8.49 17.87 -14.94
CA SER A 155 -9.63 18.81 -15.00
C SER A 155 -10.03 19.29 -13.60
N GLU A 156 -10.09 18.38 -12.62
CA GLU A 156 -10.37 18.69 -11.22
C GLU A 156 -9.36 19.68 -10.64
N TRP A 157 -8.07 19.49 -10.94
CA TRP A 157 -7.00 20.40 -10.52
C TRP A 157 -7.14 21.80 -11.15
N PHE A 158 -7.33 21.87 -12.46
CA PHE A 158 -7.51 23.17 -13.14
C PHE A 158 -8.75 23.91 -12.63
N GLY A 159 -9.86 23.20 -12.39
CA GLY A 159 -11.07 23.81 -11.85
C GLY A 159 -10.89 24.36 -10.44
N ALA A 160 -10.19 23.64 -9.56
CA ALA A 160 -9.91 24.13 -8.21
C ALA A 160 -8.95 25.32 -8.20
N LEU A 161 -7.92 25.31 -9.06
CA LEU A 161 -7.02 26.44 -9.24
C LEU A 161 -7.76 27.67 -9.74
N LEU A 162 -8.61 27.54 -10.77
CA LEU A 162 -9.43 28.64 -11.27
C LEU A 162 -10.32 29.25 -10.19
N ARG A 163 -10.98 28.40 -9.38
CA ARG A 163 -11.78 28.86 -8.25
C ARG A 163 -10.94 29.53 -7.18
N TYR A 164 -9.75 28.99 -6.87
CA TYR A 164 -8.83 29.57 -5.91
C TYR A 164 -8.37 30.97 -6.34
N PHE A 165 -8.00 31.13 -7.61
CA PHE A 165 -7.66 32.42 -8.20
C PHE A 165 -8.85 33.38 -8.22
N PHE A 166 -10.07 32.89 -8.53
CA PHE A 166 -11.30 33.70 -8.46
C PHE A 166 -11.58 34.23 -7.06
N TYR A 167 -11.27 33.45 -6.02
CA TYR A 167 -11.35 33.90 -4.62
C TYR A 167 -10.12 34.71 -4.16
N LEU A 168 -9.19 35.07 -5.06
CA LEU A 168 -7.94 35.79 -4.76
C LEU A 168 -7.16 35.15 -3.59
N GLY A 169 -7.19 33.83 -3.50
CA GLY A 169 -6.52 33.07 -2.44
C GLY A 169 -7.13 33.21 -1.03
N ARG A 170 -8.27 33.91 -0.87
CA ARG A 170 -8.95 34.07 0.43
C ARG A 170 -9.51 32.77 1.01
N ARG A 171 -9.63 31.72 0.20
CA ARG A 171 -10.02 30.38 0.63
C ARG A 171 -8.86 29.42 0.42
N PRO A 172 -8.45 28.63 1.43
CA PRO A 172 -7.37 27.67 1.26
C PRO A 172 -7.76 26.62 0.22
N LEU A 173 -6.80 26.20 -0.61
CA LEU A 173 -7.04 25.28 -1.74
C LEU A 173 -7.76 24.00 -1.29
N ASN A 174 -7.43 23.48 -0.11
CA ASN A 174 -8.04 22.25 0.46
C ASN A 174 -9.56 22.39 0.70
N THR A 175 -10.09 23.60 0.85
CA THR A 175 -11.55 23.82 0.96
C THR A 175 -12.26 23.82 -0.39
N LEU A 176 -11.51 24.06 -1.47
CA LEU A 176 -12.02 24.08 -2.85
C LEU A 176 -11.76 22.75 -3.56
N TYR A 177 -10.69 22.07 -3.19
CA TYR A 177 -10.29 20.76 -3.68
C TYR A 177 -10.62 19.71 -2.61
N ASN A 178 -11.88 19.27 -2.59
CA ASN A 178 -12.38 18.19 -1.74
C ASN A 178 -13.36 17.30 -2.50
N GLN A 179 -13.70 16.12 -1.95
CA GLN A 179 -14.56 15.11 -2.58
C GLN A 179 -15.93 15.67 -3.04
N GLN A 180 -16.54 16.55 -2.25
CA GLN A 180 -17.86 17.13 -2.57
C GLN A 180 -17.80 18.13 -3.74
N GLN A 181 -16.64 18.76 -3.94
CA GLN A 181 -16.43 19.80 -4.95
C GLN A 181 -15.83 19.26 -6.26
N LEU A 182 -15.41 17.99 -6.32
CA LEU A 182 -14.77 17.40 -7.50
C LEU A 182 -15.59 17.53 -8.77
N LYS A 183 -16.89 17.21 -8.74
CA LYS A 183 -17.76 17.36 -9.93
C LYS A 183 -17.82 18.80 -10.44
N LYS A 184 -17.82 19.78 -9.54
CA LYS A 184 -17.82 21.21 -9.89
C LYS A 184 -16.47 21.64 -10.46
N ASN A 185 -15.38 21.14 -9.89
CA ASN A 185 -14.03 21.44 -10.35
C ASN A 185 -13.76 20.78 -11.71
N ALA A 186 -14.10 19.51 -11.88
CA ALA A 186 -13.99 18.79 -13.14
C ALA A 186 -14.71 19.54 -14.27
N LEU A 187 -15.97 19.94 -14.05
CA LEU A 187 -16.75 20.70 -15.04
C LEU A 187 -16.04 22.01 -15.45
N LEU A 188 -15.60 22.81 -14.47
CA LEU A 188 -14.91 24.07 -14.75
C LEU A 188 -13.56 23.86 -15.45
N GLY A 189 -12.80 22.85 -15.03
CA GLY A 189 -11.53 22.51 -15.65
C GLY A 189 -11.69 22.02 -17.08
N THR A 190 -12.70 21.19 -17.37
CA THR A 190 -13.00 20.74 -18.73
C THR A 190 -13.39 21.91 -19.64
N ILE A 191 -14.24 22.83 -19.17
CA ILE A 191 -14.58 24.04 -19.93
C ILE A 191 -13.32 24.86 -20.23
N PHE A 192 -12.46 25.06 -19.23
CA PHE A 192 -11.21 25.80 -19.41
C PHE A 192 -10.26 25.13 -20.42
N GLN A 193 -10.11 23.81 -20.36
CA GLN A 193 -9.30 23.05 -21.30
C GLN A 193 -9.83 23.15 -22.73
N ILE A 194 -11.16 23.05 -22.93
CA ILE A 194 -11.78 23.24 -24.25
C ILE A 194 -11.49 24.64 -24.78
N CYS A 195 -11.61 25.68 -23.95
CA CYS A 195 -11.27 27.06 -24.34
C CYS A 195 -9.80 27.20 -24.74
N LEU A 196 -8.86 26.58 -24.01
CA LEU A 196 -7.44 26.58 -24.37
C LEU A 196 -7.18 25.90 -25.72
N ILE A 197 -7.85 24.77 -25.98
CA ILE A 197 -7.72 24.06 -27.26
C ILE A 197 -8.25 24.93 -28.41
N ILE A 198 -9.42 25.57 -28.25
CA ILE A 198 -9.98 26.49 -29.26
C ILE A 198 -9.04 27.67 -29.51
N LEU A 199 -8.50 28.29 -28.45
CA LEU A 199 -7.54 29.39 -28.57
C LEU A 199 -6.26 28.98 -29.27
N LEU A 200 -5.76 27.77 -28.98
CA LEU A 200 -4.58 27.22 -29.64
C LEU A 200 -4.83 27.01 -31.14
N PHE A 201 -5.98 26.44 -31.53
CA PHE A 201 -6.35 26.32 -32.94
C PHE A 201 -6.53 27.67 -33.63
N TYR A 202 -7.15 28.65 -32.96
CA TYR A 202 -7.26 30.01 -33.48
C TYR A 202 -5.89 30.66 -33.71
N PHE A 203 -4.97 30.49 -32.76
CA PHE A 203 -3.61 31.01 -32.88
C PHE A 203 -2.86 30.33 -34.03
N LEU A 204 -2.89 28.99 -34.11
CA LEU A 204 -2.28 28.24 -35.21
C LEU A 204 -2.86 28.66 -36.57
N TYR A 205 -4.18 28.83 -36.68
CA TYR A 205 -4.82 29.31 -37.91
C TYR A 205 -4.29 30.69 -38.31
N LYS A 206 -4.25 31.63 -37.36
CA LYS A 206 -3.81 33.01 -37.61
C LYS A 206 -2.34 33.13 -38.02
N TYR A 207 -1.46 32.28 -37.48
CA TYR A 207 0.00 32.40 -37.66
C TYR A 207 0.62 31.37 -38.63
N CYS A 208 -0.09 30.31 -39.00
CA CYS A 208 0.37 29.33 -40.00
C CYS A 208 -0.36 29.41 -41.33
N VAL A 209 -1.58 29.95 -41.38
CA VAL A 209 -2.39 30.06 -42.61
C VAL A 209 -2.58 31.51 -43.06
N GLY A 210 -2.38 32.48 -42.16
CA GLY A 210 -2.40 33.92 -42.44
C GLY A 210 -1.04 34.52 -42.76
#